data_AF-A0A1A8NNL8-F1
#
_entry.id   AF-A0A1A8NNL8-F1
#
_cell.length_a   1.000
_cell.length_b   1.000
_cell.length_c   1.000
_cell.angle_alpha   90.00
_cell.angle_beta   90.00
_cell.angle_gamma   90.00
#
_symmetry.space_group_name_H-M   'P 1'
#
loop_
_entity.id
_entity.type
_entity.pdbx_description
1 polymer ?
#
loop_
_entity_poly.entity_id
_entity_poly.type
_entity_poly.pdbx_seq_one_letter_code
_entity_poly.pdbx_strand_id
1 'polypeptide(L)'
;QGTGVTVYSLHPGVIRTELGRHLFSSLALWKRILFSLFMWIIKSPREGAQTTIYCAVDESLSNQSGLYYSDCAPKTPAPQARDDAAAK
;
A
#
# COMPACT_ATOMS: atom_id res chain seq x y z
N GLN A 1 -4.87 13.92 19.29
CA GLN A 1 -6.31 14.07 18.97
C GLN A 1 -6.71 15.53 19.18
N GLY A 2 -7.80 16.00 18.56
CA GLY A 2 -8.32 17.36 18.77
C GLY A 2 -7.71 18.47 17.88
N THR A 3 -6.92 18.11 16.87
CA THR A 3 -6.26 19.08 15.96
C THR A 3 -7.06 19.37 14.68
N GLY A 4 -8.19 18.68 14.47
CA GLY A 4 -8.91 18.69 13.18
C GLY A 4 -8.16 17.96 12.05
N VAL A 5 -7.05 17.29 12.34
CA VAL A 5 -6.28 16.50 11.37
C VAL A 5 -6.75 15.06 11.35
N THR A 6 -7.00 14.54 10.16
CA THR A 6 -7.28 13.12 9.91
C THR A 6 -6.04 12.44 9.34
N VAL A 7 -5.74 11.23 9.80
CA VAL A 7 -4.58 10.44 9.36
C VAL A 7 -5.02 9.08 8.86
N TYR A 8 -4.32 8.54 7.87
CA TYR A 8 -4.58 7.22 7.32
C TYR A 8 -3.26 6.50 7.04
N SER A 9 -3.26 5.18 7.24
CA SER A 9 -2.21 4.30 6.71
C SER A 9 -2.78 3.56 5.50
N LEU A 10 -1.96 3.20 4.51
CA LEU A 10 -2.45 2.51 3.33
C LEU A 10 -1.42 1.61 2.67
N HIS A 11 -1.92 0.66 1.87
CA HIS A 11 -1.12 -0.18 0.99
C HIS A 11 -1.60 -0.03 -0.46
N PRO A 12 -0.74 0.45 -1.37
CA PRO A 12 -1.13 0.80 -2.73
C PRO A 12 -1.13 -0.43 -3.68
N GLY A 13 -0.73 -1.60 -3.17
CA GLY A 13 -0.55 -2.83 -3.94
C GLY A 13 0.90 -3.05 -4.36
N VAL A 14 1.13 -4.09 -5.16
CA VAL A 14 2.42 -4.29 -5.83
C VAL A 14 2.40 -3.51 -7.14
N ILE A 15 3.35 -2.61 -7.33
CA ILE A 15 3.33 -1.62 -8.41
C ILE A 15 4.62 -1.67 -9.20
N ARG A 16 4.50 -1.59 -10.52
CA ARG A 16 5.62 -1.48 -11.47
C ARG A 16 6.27 -0.10 -11.39
N THR A 17 7.03 0.13 -10.32
CA THR A 17 7.88 1.31 -10.12
C THR A 17 9.35 0.93 -10.18
N GLU A 18 10.22 1.95 -10.15
CA GLU A 18 11.67 1.75 -10.07
C GLU A 18 12.15 1.17 -8.72
N LEU A 19 11.29 1.03 -7.71
CA LEU A 19 11.67 0.50 -6.39
C LEU A 19 12.38 -0.87 -6.48
N GLY A 20 11.93 -1.72 -7.42
CA GLY A 20 12.48 -3.06 -7.64
C GLY A 20 13.64 -3.15 -8.64
N ARG A 21 14.15 -2.04 -9.19
CA ARG A 21 15.11 -2.03 -10.32
C ARG A 21 16.38 -2.85 -10.09
N HIS A 22 16.86 -2.96 -8.85
CA HIS A 22 18.04 -3.75 -8.48
C HIS A 22 17.69 -5.14 -7.91
N LEU A 23 16.41 -5.38 -7.64
CA LEU A 23 15.96 -6.69 -7.17
C LEU A 23 16.03 -7.70 -8.31
N PHE A 24 15.54 -7.35 -9.50
CA PHE A 24 15.49 -8.29 -10.62
C PHE A 24 16.89 -8.79 -11.05
N SER A 25 17.90 -7.92 -11.04
CA SER A 25 19.28 -8.28 -11.37
C SER A 25 19.99 -9.09 -10.28
N SER A 26 19.54 -9.05 -9.03
CA SER A 26 20.10 -9.85 -7.93
C SER A 26 19.41 -11.22 -7.77
N LEU A 27 18.26 -11.43 -8.42
CA LEU A 27 17.54 -12.70 -8.39
C LEU A 27 18.24 -13.79 -9.22
N ALA A 28 18.22 -15.02 -8.71
CA ALA A 28 18.56 -16.22 -9.47
C ALA A 28 17.67 -16.38 -10.72
N LEU A 29 18.19 -17.00 -11.77
CA LEU A 29 17.52 -17.07 -13.08
C LEU A 29 16.08 -17.60 -13.00
N TRP A 30 15.83 -18.67 -12.23
CA TRP A 30 14.49 -19.24 -12.08
C TRP A 30 13.51 -18.27 -11.40
N LYS A 31 13.97 -17.44 -10.45
CA LYS A 31 13.14 -16.41 -9.81
C LYS A 31 12.81 -15.29 -10.79
N ARG A 32 13.74 -14.94 -11.68
CA ARG A 32 13.49 -13.96 -12.76
C ARG A 32 12.41 -14.45 -13.72
N ILE A 33 12.47 -15.71 -14.14
CA ILE A 33 11.45 -16.33 -15.00
C ILE A 33 10.09 -16.28 -14.30
N LEU A 34 10.02 -16.69 -13.03
CA LEU A 34 8.79 -16.65 -12.26
C LEU A 34 8.23 -15.23 -12.14
N PHE A 35 9.07 -14.24 -11.83
CA PHE A 35 8.66 -12.85 -11.73
C PHE A 35 8.12 -12.31 -13.06
N SER A 36 8.79 -12.64 -14.19
CA SER A 36 8.33 -12.26 -15.52
C SER A 36 6.94 -12.82 -15.87
N LEU A 37 6.58 -14.03 -15.40
CA LEU A 37 5.25 -14.60 -15.60
C LEU A 37 4.16 -13.78 -14.89
N PHE A 38 4.47 -13.21 -13.72
CA PHE A 38 3.52 -12.42 -12.94
C PHE A 38 3.54 -10.92 -13.27
N MET A 39 4.42 -10.44 -14.15
CA MET A 39 4.52 -9.01 -14.48
C MET A 39 3.22 -8.40 -15.03
N TRP A 40 2.40 -9.21 -15.70
CA TRP A 40 1.13 -8.77 -16.31
C TRP A 40 0.03 -8.49 -15.29
N ILE A 41 0.14 -9.02 -14.07
CA ILE A 41 -0.84 -8.79 -12.98
C ILE A 41 -0.38 -7.72 -11.98
N ILE A 42 0.78 -7.11 -12.19
CA ILE A 42 1.30 -6.03 -11.33
C ILE A 42 0.69 -4.69 -11.77
N LYS A 43 0.18 -3.92 -10.81
CA LYS A 43 -0.45 -2.61 -11.06
C LYS A 43 0.52 -1.62 -11.71
N SER A 44 0.00 -0.76 -12.56
CA SER A 44 0.66 0.45 -13.03
C SER A 44 0.76 1.50 -11.90
N PRO A 45 1.67 2.48 -11.98
CA PRO A 45 1.70 3.61 -11.04
C PRO A 45 0.37 4.35 -10.90
N ARG A 46 -0.37 4.50 -12.01
CA ARG A 46 -1.69 5.16 -12.02
C ARG A 46 -2.73 4.40 -11.20
N GLU A 47 -2.76 3.07 -11.33
CA GLU A 47 -3.66 2.20 -10.54
C GLU A 47 -3.22 2.13 -9.08
N GLY A 48 -1.91 2.07 -8.82
CA GLY A 48 -1.37 2.05 -7.47
C GLY A 48 -1.62 3.33 -6.67
N ALA A 49 -1.63 4.48 -7.34
CA ALA A 49 -1.88 5.78 -6.70
C ALA A 49 -3.33 5.95 -6.19
N GLN A 50 -4.27 5.12 -6.65
CA GLN A 50 -5.69 5.33 -6.38
C GLN A 50 -6.03 5.35 -4.88
N THR A 51 -5.48 4.44 -4.08
CA THR A 51 -5.77 4.41 -2.64
C THR A 51 -5.20 5.65 -1.93
N THR A 52 -4.02 6.13 -2.34
CA THR A 52 -3.46 7.38 -1.81
C THR A 52 -4.34 8.58 -2.14
N ILE A 53 -4.78 8.69 -3.40
CA ILE A 53 -5.66 9.77 -3.84
C ILE A 53 -6.99 9.69 -3.10
N TYR A 54 -7.60 8.51 -3.01
CA TYR A 54 -8.84 8.26 -2.29
C TYR A 54 -8.78 8.75 -0.83
N CYS A 55 -7.76 8.33 -0.08
CA CYS A 55 -7.55 8.79 1.30
C CYS A 55 -7.30 10.31 1.42
N ALA A 56 -6.75 10.94 0.39
CA ALA A 56 -6.40 12.35 0.41
C ALA A 56 -7.57 13.28 0.08
N VAL A 57 -8.52 12.85 -0.76
CA VAL A 57 -9.53 13.76 -1.34
C VAL A 57 -10.98 13.37 -1.09
N ASP A 58 -11.28 12.15 -0.65
CA ASP A 58 -12.66 11.74 -0.40
C ASP A 58 -13.15 12.25 0.96
N GLU A 59 -14.07 13.22 0.94
CA GLU A 59 -14.63 13.87 2.13
C GLU A 59 -15.42 12.91 3.04
N SER A 60 -15.93 11.79 2.50
CA SER A 60 -16.65 10.78 3.28
C SER A 60 -15.75 10.06 4.29
N LEU A 61 -14.43 10.17 4.13
CA LEU A 61 -13.44 9.57 5.02
C LEU A 61 -13.12 10.43 6.24
N SER A 62 -13.56 11.68 6.29
CA SER A 62 -13.23 12.66 7.34
C SER A 62 -13.35 12.13 8.78
N ASN A 63 -14.32 11.22 9.04
CA ASN A 63 -14.56 10.60 10.34
C ASN A 63 -13.84 9.25 10.57
N GLN A 64 -12.92 8.85 9.68
CA GLN A 64 -12.26 7.53 9.66
C GLN A 64 -10.76 7.61 9.99
N SER A 65 -10.37 8.54 10.88
CA SER A 65 -8.97 8.74 11.29
C SER A 65 -8.34 7.49 11.92
N GLY A 66 -7.09 7.22 11.57
CA GLY A 66 -6.27 6.14 12.14
C GLY A 66 -6.46 4.78 11.48
N LEU A 67 -7.33 4.64 10.48
CA LEU A 67 -7.57 3.37 9.79
C LEU A 67 -6.50 3.06 8.73
N TYR A 68 -6.44 1.77 8.38
CA TYR A 68 -5.59 1.23 7.33
C TYR A 68 -6.42 0.93 6.07
N TYR A 69 -5.95 1.35 4.89
CA TYR A 69 -6.67 1.19 3.62
C TYR A 69 -5.89 0.34 2.61
N SER A 70 -6.63 -0.43 1.81
CA SER A 70 -6.11 -1.02 0.58
C SER A 70 -7.25 -1.19 -0.42
N ASP A 71 -6.94 -1.01 -1.71
CA ASP A 71 -7.92 -1.04 -2.80
C ASP A 71 -9.10 -0.08 -2.56
N CYS A 72 -8.79 1.15 -2.12
CA CYS A 72 -9.78 2.21 -1.83
C CYS A 72 -10.85 1.81 -0.81
N ALA A 73 -10.52 0.92 0.12
CA ALA A 73 -11.43 0.48 1.18
C ALA A 73 -10.67 0.28 2.50
N PRO A 74 -11.31 0.47 3.66
CA PRO A 74 -10.72 0.14 4.94
C PRO A 74 -10.48 -1.37 5.02
N LYS A 75 -9.32 -1.76 5.57
CA LYS A 75 -8.91 -3.15 5.76
C LYS A 75 -8.39 -3.34 7.16
N THR A 76 -8.56 -4.55 7.68
CA THR A 76 -7.98 -4.93 8.96
C THR A 76 -6.49 -5.23 8.76
N PRO A 77 -5.55 -4.49 9.40
CA PRO A 77 -4.12 -4.71 9.21
C PRO A 77 -3.65 -6.00 9.90
N ALA A 78 -2.42 -6.44 9.66
CA ALA A 78 -1.86 -7.60 10.34
C ALA A 78 -1.88 -7.44 11.88
N PRO A 79 -1.98 -8.53 12.67
CA PRO A 79 -2.03 -8.44 14.14
C PRO A 79 -0.89 -7.62 14.76
N GLN A 80 0.31 -7.72 14.20
CA GLN A 80 1.50 -6.99 14.63
C GLN A 80 1.34 -5.47 14.49
N ALA A 81 0.56 -5.02 13.50
CA ALA A 81 0.27 -3.60 13.28
C ALA A 81 -0.87 -3.07 14.18
N ARG A 82 -1.37 -3.89 15.11
CA ARG A 82 -2.39 -3.52 16.11
C ARG A 82 -1.86 -3.66 17.55
N ASP A 83 -0.54 -3.82 17.69
CA ASP A 83 0.12 -3.90 18.99
C ASP A 83 0.53 -2.48 19.44
N ASP A 84 -0.28 -1.90 20.33
CA ASP A 84 -0.03 -0.56 20.88
C ASP A 84 1.24 -0.48 21.73
N ALA A 85 1.73 -1.60 22.28
CA ALA A 85 2.97 -1.61 23.04
C ALA A 85 4.18 -1.57 22.11
N ALA A 86 4.13 -2.27 20.98
CA ALA A 86 5.17 -2.22 19.95
C ALA A 86 5.22 -0.89 19.18
N ALA A 87 4.12 -0.13 19.16
CA ALA A 87 4.02 1.15 18.47
C ALA A 87 4.53 2.36 19.27
N LYS A 88 4.84 2.19 20.56
CA LYS A 88 5.41 3.23 21.44
C LYS A 88 6.92 3.31 21.30
#